data_AF-A0A928GS31-F1
#
_entry.id   AF-A0A928GS31-F1
#
_cell.length_a   1.000
_cell.length_b   1.000
_cell.length_c   1.000
_cell.angle_alpha   90.00
_cell.angle_beta   90.00
_cell.angle_gamma   90.00
#
_symmetry.space_group_name_H-M   'P 1'
#
loop_
_entity.id
_entity.type
_entity.pdbx_description
1 polymer ?
#
loop_
_entity_poly.entity_id
_entity_poly.type
_entity_poly.pdbx_seq_one_letter_code
_entity_poly.pdbx_strand_id
1 'polypeptide(L)'
;MNYDVGQYINELISHTGQSQSIVARDIKVSRQLLSCVINGKREMSLQLAMKLESYFSLADGELMKIQSMQAIQRRKRHIRNHLCETLMNKNAFWSYDIKSFDDIPDEELIEKCFTILDMNDIDLMFELFPRKQIQQIWQERMAIQGEYMQMLNVMIAMYYFGIKEPEKYLAKVEKKHINNLLKKVTI
;
A
#
# COMPACT_ATOMS: atom_id res chain seq x y z
N MET A 1 -5.86 14.30 4.23
CA MET A 1 -7.23 14.08 4.73
C MET A 1 -7.42 12.58 4.89
N ASN A 2 -7.71 12.11 6.10
CA ASN A 2 -7.89 10.70 6.43
C ASN A 2 -9.36 10.44 6.80
N TYR A 3 -10.27 11.12 6.11
CA TYR A 3 -11.71 11.03 6.35
C TYR A 3 -12.24 9.79 5.66
N ASP A 4 -13.13 9.06 6.34
CA ASP A 4 -14.02 8.08 5.72
C ASP A 4 -15.09 8.80 4.87
N VAL A 5 -15.54 8.20 3.77
CA VAL A 5 -16.41 8.89 2.79
C VAL A 5 -17.77 9.16 3.43
N GLY A 6 -18.21 8.26 4.30
CA GLY A 6 -19.42 8.43 5.08
C GLY A 6 -19.28 9.54 6.12
N GLN A 7 -18.13 9.64 6.79
CA GLN A 7 -17.84 10.76 7.70
C GLN A 7 -17.88 12.10 6.97
N TYR A 8 -17.22 12.18 5.81
CA TYR A 8 -17.20 13.40 5.00
C TYR A 8 -18.60 13.80 4.52
N ILE A 9 -19.40 12.85 4.03
CA ILE A 9 -20.81 13.11 3.67
C ILE A 9 -21.61 13.58 4.90
N ASN A 10 -21.39 12.98 6.07
CA ASN A 10 -22.09 13.38 7.29
C ASN A 10 -21.73 14.80 7.74
N GLU A 11 -20.47 15.21 7.58
CA GLU A 11 -20.02 16.58 7.82
C GLU A 11 -20.69 17.55 6.85
N LEU A 12 -20.74 17.24 5.55
CA LEU A 12 -21.43 18.05 4.54
C LEU A 12 -22.91 18.27 4.90
N ILE A 13 -23.61 17.19 5.28
CA ILE A 13 -25.00 17.28 5.73
C ILE A 13 -25.10 18.20 6.96
N SER A 14 -24.21 18.04 7.94
CA SER A 14 -24.23 18.83 9.17
C SER A 14 -24.01 20.33 8.90
N HIS A 15 -23.18 20.69 7.91
CA HIS A 15 -22.95 22.08 7.52
C HIS A 15 -24.18 22.75 6.87
N THR A 16 -25.09 21.98 6.28
CA THR A 16 -26.35 22.53 5.74
C THR A 16 -27.39 22.82 6.82
N GLY A 17 -27.20 22.34 8.05
CA GLY A 17 -28.20 22.39 9.12
C GLY A 17 -29.41 21.47 8.89
N GLN A 18 -29.37 20.64 7.85
CA GLN A 18 -30.45 19.71 7.52
C GLN A 18 -30.22 18.31 8.09
N SER A 19 -31.29 17.53 8.20
CA SER A 19 -31.18 16.12 8.56
C SER A 19 -30.88 15.24 7.34
N GLN A 20 -30.22 14.10 7.56
CA GLN A 20 -29.99 13.08 6.52
C GLN A 20 -31.29 12.66 5.79
N SER A 21 -32.43 12.70 6.47
CA SER A 21 -33.73 12.34 5.87
C SER A 21 -34.20 13.36 4.84
N ILE A 22 -33.91 14.64 5.06
CA ILE A 22 -34.25 15.75 4.14
C ILE A 22 -33.38 15.63 2.91
N VAL A 23 -32.06 15.52 3.10
CA VAL A 23 -31.11 15.36 2.00
C VAL A 23 -31.44 14.13 1.14
N ALA A 24 -31.75 12.98 1.76
CA ALA A 24 -32.16 11.78 1.04
C ALA A 24 -33.43 12.00 0.19
N ARG A 25 -34.40 12.75 0.72
CA ARG A 25 -35.63 13.10 0.00
C ARG A 25 -35.33 14.01 -1.19
N ASP A 26 -34.54 15.06 -0.98
CA ASP A 26 -34.22 16.06 -2.01
C ASP A 26 -33.48 15.42 -3.20
N ILE A 27 -32.54 14.52 -2.92
CA ILE A 27 -31.81 13.80 -3.97
C ILE A 27 -32.57 12.56 -4.49
N LYS A 28 -33.80 12.34 -4.03
CA LYS A 28 -34.69 11.24 -4.43
C LYS A 28 -34.04 9.86 -4.26
N VAL A 29 -33.52 9.56 -3.07
CA VAL A 29 -32.99 8.25 -2.68
C VAL A 29 -33.58 7.80 -1.35
N SER A 30 -33.50 6.49 -1.07
CA SER A 30 -33.99 6.00 0.23
C SER A 30 -33.07 6.46 1.35
N ARG A 31 -33.66 6.90 2.47
CA ARG A 31 -32.91 7.25 3.69
C ARG A 31 -32.03 6.09 4.17
N GLN A 32 -32.52 4.87 4.07
CA GLN A 32 -31.79 3.66 4.44
C GLN A 32 -30.52 3.49 3.60
N LEU A 33 -30.60 3.72 2.27
CA LEU A 33 -29.43 3.66 1.40
C LEU A 33 -28.37 4.67 1.82
N LEU A 34 -28.77 5.94 2.01
CA LEU A 34 -27.85 7.00 2.42
C LEU A 34 -27.24 6.69 3.80
N SER A 35 -28.04 6.20 4.75
CA SER A 35 -27.58 5.80 6.07
C SER A 35 -26.59 4.63 6.03
N CYS A 36 -26.82 3.62 5.18
CA CYS A 36 -25.88 2.51 5.03
C CYS A 36 -24.53 2.96 4.46
N VAL A 37 -24.54 3.90 3.52
CA VAL A 37 -23.30 4.48 2.96
C VAL A 37 -22.58 5.33 4.01
N ILE A 38 -23.28 6.22 4.70
CA ILE A 38 -22.68 7.09 5.73
C ILE A 38 -22.05 6.27 6.87
N ASN A 39 -22.68 5.16 7.25
CA ASN A 39 -22.16 4.29 8.31
C ASN A 39 -21.11 3.28 7.80
N GLY A 40 -20.67 3.37 6.55
CA GLY A 40 -19.66 2.47 5.97
C GLY A 40 -20.14 1.02 5.80
N LYS A 41 -21.45 0.74 5.91
CA LYS A 41 -22.04 -0.60 5.73
C LYS A 41 -22.18 -0.98 4.26
N ARG A 42 -22.10 -0.01 3.35
CA ARG A 42 -22.24 -0.20 1.91
C ARG A 42 -21.38 0.81 1.17
N GLU A 43 -20.76 0.37 0.07
CA GLU A 43 -20.14 1.29 -0.87
C GLU A 43 -21.19 2.15 -1.60
N MET A 44 -20.81 3.39 -1.83
CA MET A 44 -21.59 4.34 -2.61
C MET A 44 -21.51 3.98 -4.10
N SER A 45 -22.64 4.05 -4.78
CA SER A 45 -22.70 3.93 -6.24
C SER A 45 -22.39 5.26 -6.92
N LEU A 46 -21.92 5.21 -8.16
CA LEU A 46 -21.67 6.41 -8.99
C LEU A 46 -22.90 7.33 -9.06
N GLN A 47 -24.10 6.75 -9.25
CA GLN A 47 -25.33 7.54 -9.31
C GLN A 47 -25.64 8.28 -8.01
N LEU A 48 -25.34 7.68 -6.86
CA LEU A 48 -25.52 8.34 -5.56
C LEU A 48 -24.46 9.44 -5.37
N ALA A 49 -23.22 9.19 -5.79
CA ALA A 49 -22.15 10.18 -5.75
C ALA A 49 -22.52 11.43 -6.56
N MET A 50 -22.91 11.28 -7.83
CA MET A 50 -23.33 12.40 -8.69
C MET A 50 -24.48 13.22 -8.10
N LYS A 51 -25.46 12.54 -7.50
CA LYS A 51 -26.59 13.19 -6.84
C LYS A 51 -26.16 14.02 -5.63
N LEU A 52 -25.27 13.48 -4.79
CA LEU A 52 -24.74 14.17 -3.63
C LEU A 52 -23.82 15.33 -4.05
N GLU A 53 -22.95 15.12 -5.03
CA GLU A 53 -22.03 16.14 -5.57
C GLU A 53 -22.82 17.33 -6.15
N SER A 54 -23.86 17.05 -6.95
CA SER A 54 -24.77 18.10 -7.45
C SER A 54 -25.50 18.83 -6.33
N TYR A 55 -25.93 18.12 -5.28
CA TYR A 55 -26.65 18.73 -4.16
C TYR A 55 -25.76 19.64 -3.32
N PHE A 56 -24.53 19.22 -3.03
CA PHE A 56 -23.57 19.96 -2.21
C PHE A 56 -22.66 20.90 -3.01
N SER A 57 -22.87 21.03 -4.33
CA SER A 57 -22.03 21.84 -5.23
C SER A 57 -20.54 21.45 -5.18
N LEU A 58 -20.27 20.15 -5.13
CA LEU A 58 -18.91 19.59 -5.15
C LEU A 58 -18.40 19.42 -6.60
N ALA A 59 -17.10 19.16 -6.74
CA ALA A 59 -16.54 18.79 -8.04
C ALA A 59 -16.94 17.35 -8.43
N ASP A 60 -17.17 17.12 -9.72
CA ASP A 60 -17.52 15.80 -10.24
C ASP A 60 -16.44 14.76 -9.88
N GLY A 61 -16.87 13.63 -9.28
CA GLY A 61 -16.02 12.51 -8.92
C GLY A 61 -15.23 12.68 -7.62
N GLU A 62 -15.42 13.77 -6.88
CA GLU A 62 -14.77 14.01 -5.60
C GLU A 62 -15.08 12.91 -4.57
N LEU A 63 -16.35 12.53 -4.42
CA LEU A 63 -16.75 11.50 -3.45
C LEU A 63 -16.25 10.12 -3.86
N MET A 64 -16.26 9.82 -5.16
CA MET A 64 -15.72 8.57 -5.69
C MET A 64 -14.21 8.46 -5.45
N LYS A 65 -13.47 9.55 -5.66
CA LYS A 65 -12.03 9.61 -5.36
C LYS A 65 -11.77 9.32 -3.88
N ILE A 66 -12.52 9.96 -2.98
CA ILE A 66 -12.40 9.76 -1.53
C ILE A 66 -12.66 8.28 -1.16
N GLN A 67 -13.75 7.69 -1.67
CA GLN A 67 -14.07 6.27 -1.45
C GLN A 67 -12.97 5.34 -1.97
N SER A 68 -12.48 5.56 -3.19
CA SER A 68 -11.42 4.75 -3.78
C SER A 68 -10.11 4.85 -2.98
N MET A 69 -9.74 6.05 -2.54
CA MET A 69 -8.53 6.24 -1.72
C MET A 69 -8.62 5.47 -0.40
N GLN A 70 -9.80 5.45 0.25
CA GLN A 70 -10.00 4.65 1.47
C GLN A 70 -9.94 3.15 1.20
N ALA A 71 -10.56 2.67 0.13
CA ALA A 71 -10.50 1.26 -0.24
C ALA A 71 -9.05 0.80 -0.49
N ILE A 72 -8.26 1.62 -1.20
CA ILE A 72 -6.83 1.40 -1.42
C ILE A 72 -6.07 1.36 -0.09
N GLN A 73 -6.31 2.31 0.82
CA GLN A 73 -5.65 2.34 2.12
C GLN A 73 -5.99 1.10 2.97
N ARG A 74 -7.26 0.69 3.00
CA ARG A 74 -7.71 -0.53 3.70
C ARG A 74 -7.06 -1.78 3.12
N ARG A 75 -6.99 -1.90 1.80
CA ARG A 75 -6.31 -3.00 1.11
C ARG A 75 -4.83 -3.04 1.46
N LYS A 76 -4.14 -1.90 1.40
CA LYS A 76 -2.72 -1.82 1.79
C LYS A 76 -2.47 -2.24 3.23
N ARG A 77 -3.30 -1.78 4.17
CA ARG A 77 -3.21 -2.18 5.58
C ARG A 77 -3.44 -3.68 5.75
N HIS A 78 -4.45 -4.24 5.08
CA HIS A 78 -4.71 -5.68 5.12
C HIS A 78 -3.53 -6.50 4.59
N ILE A 79 -2.96 -6.10 3.44
CA ILE A 79 -1.77 -6.77 2.89
C ILE A 79 -0.61 -6.70 3.88
N ARG A 80 -0.32 -5.50 4.41
CA ARG A 80 0.77 -5.31 5.37
C ARG A 80 0.61 -6.21 6.59
N ASN A 81 -0.58 -6.25 7.18
CA ASN A 81 -0.86 -7.10 8.34
C ASN A 81 -0.66 -8.58 8.00
N HIS A 82 -1.19 -9.05 6.87
CA HIS A 82 -1.01 -10.43 6.40
C HIS A 82 0.47 -10.81 6.25
N LEU A 83 1.27 -9.94 5.60
CA LEU A 83 2.71 -10.18 5.43
C LEU A 83 3.44 -10.22 6.77
N CYS A 84 3.15 -9.27 7.67
CA CYS A 84 3.77 -9.22 8.99
C CYS A 84 3.40 -10.44 9.86
N GLU A 85 2.13 -10.84 9.88
CA GLU A 85 1.67 -12.04 10.58
C GLU A 85 2.34 -13.31 10.04
N THR A 86 2.42 -13.43 8.71
CA THR A 86 3.07 -14.58 8.07
C THR A 86 4.56 -14.66 8.41
N LEU A 87 5.25 -13.51 8.43
CA LEU A 87 6.65 -13.41 8.83
C LEU A 87 6.86 -13.70 10.32
N MET A 88 5.98 -13.23 11.19
CA MET A 88 6.01 -13.57 12.63
C MET A 88 5.87 -15.07 12.85
N ASN A 89 4.93 -15.72 12.16
CA ASN A 89 4.72 -17.17 12.25
C ASN A 89 5.95 -17.97 11.79
N LYS A 90 6.80 -17.37 10.95
CA LYS A 90 8.09 -17.93 10.51
C LYS A 90 9.28 -17.46 11.36
N ASN A 91 9.05 -16.83 12.52
CA ASN A 91 10.06 -16.27 13.44
C ASN A 91 11.01 -15.23 12.81
N ALA A 92 10.59 -14.55 11.73
CA ALA A 92 11.41 -13.58 11.00
C ALA A 92 11.80 -12.35 11.83
N PHE A 93 11.01 -12.02 12.86
CA PHE A 93 11.15 -10.82 13.69
C PHE A 93 11.46 -11.12 15.16
N TRP A 94 12.06 -12.28 15.47
CA TRP A 94 12.31 -12.74 16.85
C TRP A 94 13.05 -11.72 17.74
N SER A 95 13.85 -10.82 17.16
CA SER A 95 14.62 -9.80 17.87
C SER A 95 13.93 -8.44 17.99
N TYR A 96 12.70 -8.27 17.49
CA TYR A 96 11.99 -6.99 17.46
C TYR A 96 10.90 -6.93 18.54
N ASP A 97 10.86 -5.85 19.34
CA ASP A 97 9.74 -5.51 20.22
C ASP A 97 8.61 -4.87 19.39
N ILE A 98 7.80 -5.70 18.73
CA ILE A 98 6.76 -5.24 17.81
C ILE A 98 5.50 -4.89 18.61
N LYS A 99 5.27 -3.59 18.79
CA LYS A 99 4.03 -3.05 19.38
C LYS A 99 2.94 -2.86 18.32
N SER A 100 3.33 -2.52 17.10
CA SER A 100 2.47 -2.43 15.92
C SER A 100 3.21 -2.87 14.66
N PHE A 101 2.49 -3.46 13.69
CA PHE A 101 3.04 -3.75 12.35
C PHE A 101 3.41 -2.48 11.57
N ASP A 102 2.85 -1.34 11.95
CA ASP A 102 3.24 -0.04 11.39
C ASP A 102 4.64 0.40 11.84
N ASP A 103 5.20 -0.20 12.90
CA ASP A 103 6.54 0.14 13.41
C ASP A 103 7.67 -0.53 12.61
N ILE A 104 7.35 -1.55 11.81
CA ILE A 104 8.33 -2.30 11.02
C ILE A 104 8.76 -1.43 9.81
N PRO A 105 10.05 -1.11 9.62
CA PRO A 105 10.47 -0.36 8.44
C PRO A 105 10.14 -1.09 7.14
N ASP A 106 9.75 -0.35 6.10
CA ASP A 106 9.42 -0.92 4.79
C ASP A 106 10.59 -1.72 4.22
N GLU A 107 11.82 -1.26 4.45
CA GLU A 107 13.02 -1.95 3.99
C GLU A 107 13.23 -3.31 4.67
N GLU A 108 12.94 -3.41 5.97
CA GLU A 108 12.99 -4.67 6.70
C GLU A 108 11.90 -5.62 6.21
N LEU A 109 10.67 -5.11 6.03
CA LEU A 109 9.56 -5.91 5.53
C LEU A 109 9.85 -6.46 4.14
N ILE A 110 10.35 -5.62 3.22
CA ILE A 110 10.65 -6.01 1.84
C ILE A 110 11.77 -7.06 1.80
N GLU A 111 12.86 -6.86 2.54
CA GLU A 111 13.97 -7.82 2.61
C GLU A 111 13.52 -9.18 3.17
N LYS A 112 12.73 -9.17 4.26
CA LYS A 112 12.21 -10.39 4.87
C LYS A 112 11.19 -11.11 3.98
N CYS A 113 10.38 -10.37 3.23
CA CYS A 113 9.49 -10.97 2.22
C CYS A 113 10.27 -11.76 1.16
N PHE A 114 11.32 -11.18 0.57
CA PHE A 114 12.12 -11.89 -0.43
C PHE A 114 12.87 -13.12 0.11
N THR A 115 13.28 -13.08 1.38
CA THR A 115 14.14 -14.13 1.96
C THR A 115 13.36 -15.27 2.61
N ILE A 116 12.12 -15.04 3.05
CA ILE A 116 11.38 -15.97 3.91
C ILE A 116 10.02 -16.38 3.32
N LEU A 117 9.38 -15.52 2.51
CA LEU A 117 8.04 -15.75 2.00
C LEU A 117 8.03 -16.43 0.62
N ASP A 118 6.85 -16.91 0.22
CA ASP A 118 6.66 -17.54 -1.09
C ASP A 118 6.29 -16.52 -2.17
N MET A 119 6.13 -16.98 -3.41
CA MET A 119 5.83 -16.10 -4.55
C MET A 119 4.48 -15.37 -4.41
N ASN A 120 3.47 -15.98 -3.79
CA ASN A 120 2.16 -15.35 -3.65
C ASN A 120 2.24 -14.16 -2.69
N ASP A 121 2.96 -14.31 -1.58
CA ASP A 121 3.20 -13.23 -0.63
C ASP A 121 4.09 -12.13 -1.23
N ILE A 122 5.09 -12.51 -2.04
CA ILE A 122 5.92 -11.54 -2.77
C ILE A 122 5.05 -10.73 -3.76
N ASP A 123 4.11 -11.35 -4.46
CA ASP A 123 3.18 -10.64 -5.35
C ASP A 123 2.31 -9.63 -4.56
N LEU A 124 1.85 -9.99 -3.36
CA LEU A 124 1.16 -9.06 -2.46
C LEU A 124 2.06 -7.88 -2.03
N MET A 125 3.35 -8.13 -1.78
CA MET A 125 4.32 -7.06 -1.52
C MET A 125 4.44 -6.09 -2.72
N PHE A 126 4.38 -6.59 -3.96
CA PHE A 126 4.35 -5.76 -5.18
C PHE A 126 3.04 -4.97 -5.35
N GLU A 127 1.92 -5.40 -4.76
CA GLU A 127 0.69 -4.59 -4.65
C GLU A 127 0.84 -3.46 -3.60
N LEU A 128 1.54 -3.74 -2.50
CA LEU A 128 1.68 -2.82 -1.38
C LEU A 128 2.63 -1.66 -1.69
N PHE A 129 3.81 -1.97 -2.24
CA PHE A 129 4.89 -1.03 -2.48
C PHE A 129 5.12 -0.74 -3.96
N PRO A 130 5.49 0.50 -4.33
CA PRO A 130 5.92 0.80 -5.69
C PRO A 130 7.10 -0.08 -6.11
N ARG A 131 7.01 -0.66 -7.32
CA ARG A 131 8.08 -1.49 -7.91
C ARG A 131 9.48 -0.88 -7.82
N LYS A 132 9.59 0.43 -8.00
CA LYS A 132 10.86 1.17 -7.91
C LYS A 132 11.46 1.14 -6.50
N GLN A 133 10.64 1.26 -5.46
CA GLN A 133 11.06 1.19 -4.07
C GLN A 133 11.58 -0.23 -3.75
N ILE A 134 10.81 -1.25 -4.11
CA ILE A 134 11.20 -2.66 -3.93
C ILE A 134 12.54 -2.93 -4.63
N GLN A 135 12.69 -2.49 -5.88
CA GLN A 135 13.92 -2.68 -6.65
C GLN A 135 15.12 -1.98 -6.01
N GLN A 136 14.94 -0.76 -5.51
CA GLN A 136 15.99 -0.01 -4.84
C GLN A 136 16.47 -0.74 -3.58
N ILE A 137 15.54 -1.15 -2.72
CA ILE A 137 15.85 -1.84 -1.46
C ILE A 137 16.55 -3.17 -1.73
N TRP A 138 16.04 -3.94 -2.70
CA TRP A 138 16.70 -5.17 -3.14
C TRP A 138 18.14 -4.92 -3.60
N GLN A 139 18.39 -3.89 -4.42
CA GLN A 139 19.74 -3.53 -4.87
C GLN A 139 20.66 -3.12 -3.71
N GLU A 140 20.14 -2.37 -2.74
CA GLU A 140 20.92 -1.78 -1.65
C GLU A 140 21.23 -2.77 -0.53
N ARG A 141 20.35 -3.74 -0.28
CA ARG A 141 20.47 -4.65 0.87
C ARG A 141 20.79 -6.10 0.51
N MET A 142 20.31 -6.58 -0.63
CA MET A 142 20.38 -8.00 -1.00
C MET A 142 21.33 -8.27 -2.16
N ALA A 143 21.26 -7.49 -3.24
CA ALA A 143 22.04 -7.72 -4.46
C ALA A 143 23.56 -7.53 -4.25
N ILE A 144 23.97 -6.90 -3.15
CA ILE A 144 25.37 -6.65 -2.79
C ILE A 144 25.98 -7.75 -1.90
N GLN A 145 25.22 -8.78 -1.51
CA GLN A 145 25.68 -9.83 -0.59
C GLN A 145 26.51 -10.94 -1.26
N GLY A 146 26.96 -10.73 -2.50
CA GLY A 146 27.84 -11.65 -3.23
C GLY A 146 27.27 -13.06 -3.37
N GLU A 147 28.14 -14.07 -3.16
CA GLU A 147 27.82 -15.50 -3.35
C GLU A 147 26.74 -16.02 -2.39
N TYR A 148 26.58 -15.43 -1.20
CA TYR A 148 25.67 -15.92 -0.15
C TYR A 148 24.20 -15.96 -0.62
N MET A 149 23.76 -14.95 -1.38
CA MET A 149 22.39 -14.83 -1.90
C MET A 149 22.33 -14.98 -3.42
N GLN A 150 23.35 -15.54 -4.07
CA GLN A 150 23.49 -15.48 -5.53
C GLN A 150 22.30 -16.07 -6.27
N MET A 151 21.87 -17.29 -5.93
CA MET A 151 20.76 -17.96 -6.62
C MET A 151 19.43 -17.21 -6.43
N LEU A 152 19.17 -16.75 -5.20
CA LEU A 152 17.98 -15.95 -4.88
C LEU A 152 17.98 -14.63 -5.67
N ASN A 153 19.10 -13.92 -5.67
CA ASN A 153 19.24 -12.65 -6.38
C ASN A 153 19.11 -12.81 -7.90
N VAL A 154 19.61 -13.90 -8.48
CA VAL A 154 19.41 -14.22 -9.90
C VAL A 154 17.94 -14.45 -10.19
N MET A 155 17.26 -15.24 -9.36
CA MET A 155 15.82 -15.49 -9.51
C MET A 155 15.01 -14.20 -9.40
N ILE A 156 15.29 -13.36 -8.41
CA ILE A 156 14.61 -12.06 -8.24
C ILE A 156 14.85 -11.14 -9.44
N ALA A 157 16.10 -11.04 -9.91
CA ALA A 157 16.48 -10.23 -11.06
C ALA A 157 15.73 -10.64 -12.33
N MET A 158 15.65 -11.94 -12.59
CA MET A 158 14.98 -12.48 -13.77
C MET A 158 13.47 -12.36 -13.67
N TYR A 159 12.88 -12.89 -12.60
CA TYR A 159 11.43 -13.08 -12.49
C TYR A 159 10.69 -11.77 -12.19
N TYR A 160 11.12 -11.04 -11.16
CA TYR A 160 10.41 -9.83 -10.74
C TYR A 160 10.88 -8.57 -11.46
N PHE A 161 12.17 -8.51 -11.84
CA PHE A 161 12.74 -7.33 -12.48
C PHE A 161 12.91 -7.44 -14.00
N GLY A 162 12.76 -8.63 -14.59
CA GLY A 162 12.85 -8.83 -16.05
C GLY A 162 14.26 -8.61 -16.60
N ILE A 163 15.29 -8.83 -15.77
CA ILE A 163 16.69 -8.61 -16.13
C ILE A 163 17.19 -9.82 -16.93
N LYS A 164 17.52 -9.59 -18.21
CA LYS A 164 17.94 -10.64 -19.16
C LYS A 164 19.28 -11.30 -18.81
N GLU A 165 20.22 -10.52 -18.29
CA GLU A 165 21.57 -10.99 -17.90
C GLU A 165 21.78 -10.72 -16.40
N PRO A 166 21.15 -11.52 -15.52
CA PRO A 166 21.10 -11.25 -14.08
C PRO A 166 22.47 -11.24 -13.43
N GLU A 167 23.34 -12.19 -13.76
CA GLU A 167 24.69 -12.30 -13.17
C GLU A 167 25.56 -11.07 -13.50
N LYS A 168 25.60 -10.67 -14.77
CA LYS A 168 26.33 -9.46 -15.21
C LYS A 168 25.78 -8.20 -14.55
N TYR A 169 24.46 -8.13 -14.40
CA TYR A 169 23.81 -7.02 -13.72
C TYR A 169 24.21 -6.96 -12.23
N LEU A 170 24.15 -8.09 -11.52
CA LEU A 170 24.50 -8.18 -10.10
C LEU A 170 25.97 -7.82 -9.86
N ALA A 171 26.89 -8.35 -10.68
CA ALA A 171 28.31 -7.99 -10.60
C ALA A 171 28.56 -6.49 -10.78
N LYS A 172 27.77 -5.83 -11.64
CA LYS A 172 27.84 -4.37 -11.82
C LYS A 172 27.31 -3.61 -10.61
N VAL A 173 26.21 -4.07 -10.00
CA VAL A 173 25.63 -3.48 -8.79
C VAL A 173 26.62 -3.58 -7.63
N GLU A 174 27.18 -4.75 -7.41
CA GLU A 174 28.19 -5.01 -6.37
C GLU A 174 29.44 -4.14 -6.57
N LYS A 175 30.02 -4.12 -7.78
CA LYS A 175 31.17 -3.26 -8.10
C LYS A 175 30.88 -1.78 -7.87
N LYS A 176 29.68 -1.30 -8.22
CA LYS A 176 29.26 0.08 -7.97
C LYS A 176 29.18 0.37 -6.46
N HIS A 177 28.66 -0.57 -5.68
CA HIS A 177 28.58 -0.44 -4.23
C HIS A 177 29.98 -0.35 -3.60
N ILE A 178 30.88 -1.27 -3.95
CA ILE A 178 32.28 -1.28 -3.47
C ILE A 178 32.97 0.05 -3.79
N ASN A 179 32.86 0.53 -5.03
CA ASN A 179 33.45 1.81 -5.43
C ASN A 179 32.91 3.01 -4.63
N ASN A 180 31.62 2.98 -4.26
CA ASN A 180 31.02 4.03 -3.44
C ASN A 180 31.53 3.97 -1.99
N LEU A 181 31.72 2.78 -1.42
CA LEU A 181 32.31 2.61 -0.09
C LEU A 181 33.75 3.13 -0.07
N LEU A 182 34.57 2.75 -1.05
CA LEU A 182 35.97 3.20 -1.15
C LEU A 182 36.08 4.73 -1.23
N LYS A 183 35.20 5.38 -1.99
CA LYS A 183 35.16 6.86 -2.08
C LYS A 183 34.81 7.53 -0.75
N LYS A 184 33.93 6.93 0.06
CA LYS A 184 33.54 7.47 1.37
C LYS A 184 34.64 7.36 2.42
N VAL A 185 35.52 6.36 2.30
CA VAL A 185 36.64 6.13 3.23
C VAL A 185 37.86 7.01 2.92
N THR A 186 37.95 7.56 1.70
CA THR A 186 39.09 8.38 1.24
C THR A 186 38.88 9.89 1.48
N ILE A 187 37.81 10.28 2.19
CA ILE A 187 37.48 11.66 2.60
C ILE A 187 37.55 11.72 4.12
#